data_AF-A0A7Y5DXX7-F1
#
_entry.id   AF-A0A7Y5DXX7-F1
#
_cell.length_a   1.000
_cell.length_b   1.000
_cell.length_c   1.000
_cell.angle_alpha   90.00
_cell.angle_beta   90.00
_cell.angle_gamma   90.00
#
_symmetry.space_group_name_H-M   'P 1'
#
loop_
_entity.id
_entity.type
_entity.pdbx_description
1 polymer ?
#
loop_
_entity_poly.entity_id
_entity_poly.type
_entity_poly.pdbx_seq_one_letter_code
_entity_poly.pdbx_strand_id
1 'polypeptide(L)'
;EIVLYVANRLDLPPAHVKGVVTFYTLFNQKPVGKHQLWVCRTLPCALRGADGILKHCEKKLGIHAGETTADGKITLRTAECLASCGTAPMMQVDKDYHENLTPERVDELLEKLRA
;
A
#
# COMPACT_ATOMS: atom_id res chain seq x y z
N GLU A 1 -5.85 10.12 20.58
CA GLU A 1 -7.23 9.72 20.95
C GLU A 1 -7.47 8.22 20.84
N ILE A 2 -7.44 7.61 19.64
CA ILE A 2 -7.75 6.18 19.43
C ILE A 2 -6.90 5.24 20.31
N VAL A 3 -5.60 5.53 20.47
CA VAL A 3 -4.71 4.72 21.32
C VAL A 3 -5.21 4.64 22.77
N LEU A 4 -5.66 5.77 23.34
CA LEU A 4 -6.19 5.81 24.71
C LEU A 4 -7.54 5.08 24.80
N TYR A 5 -8.40 5.25 23.80
CA TYR A 5 -9.68 4.56 23.73
C TYR A 5 -9.52 3.04 23.76
N VAL A 6 -8.64 2.50 22.90
CA VAL A 6 -8.36 1.06 22.84
C VAL A 6 -7.69 0.57 24.13
N ALA A 7 -6.72 1.32 24.66
CA ALA A 7 -6.04 1.00 25.91
C ALA A 7 -7.03 0.86 27.08
N ASN A 8 -7.95 1.82 27.23
CA ASN A 8 -8.97 1.79 28.28
C ASN A 8 -9.97 0.64 28.08
N ARG A 9 -10.37 0.34 26.84
CA ARG A 9 -11.37 -0.71 26.57
C ARG A 9 -10.85 -2.13 26.83
N LEU A 10 -9.53 -2.31 26.71
CA LEU A 10 -8.83 -3.58 26.88
C LEU A 10 -8.07 -3.69 28.22
N ASP A 11 -8.14 -2.67 29.08
CA ASP A 11 -7.39 -2.60 30.34
C ASP A 11 -5.86 -2.80 30.16
N LEU A 12 -5.29 -2.08 29.17
CA LEU A 12 -3.87 -2.15 28.83
C LEU A 12 -3.18 -0.78 28.99
N PRO A 13 -1.87 -0.74 29.30
CA PRO A 13 -1.10 0.50 29.25
C PRO A 13 -1.10 1.12 27.84
N PRO A 14 -1.28 2.44 27.68
CA PRO A 14 -1.25 3.10 26.36
C PRO A 14 0.05 2.86 25.57
N ALA A 15 1.18 2.70 26.28
CA ALA A 15 2.46 2.37 25.67
C ALA A 15 2.44 1.03 24.93
N HIS A 16 1.71 0.03 25.46
CA HIS A 16 1.57 -1.28 24.82
C HIS A 16 0.82 -1.15 23.50
N VAL A 17 -0.33 -0.46 23.52
CA VAL A 17 -1.15 -0.22 22.32
C VAL A 17 -0.36 0.58 21.28
N LYS A 18 0.37 1.62 21.71
CA LYS A 18 1.23 2.40 20.83
C LYS A 18 2.32 1.52 20.20
N GLY A 19 2.93 0.62 20.97
CA GLY A 19 3.90 -0.36 20.48
C GLY A 19 3.35 -1.18 19.32
N VAL A 20 2.15 -1.76 19.47
CA VAL A 20 1.47 -2.53 18.41
C VAL A 20 1.20 -1.67 17.18
N VAL A 21 0.66 -0.47 17.36
CA VAL A 21 0.34 0.47 16.26
C VAL A 21 1.60 0.91 15.49
N THR A 22 2.74 1.02 16.16
CA THR A 22 4.01 1.35 15.51
C THR A 22 4.71 0.15 14.88
N PHE A 23 4.40 -1.06 15.36
CA PHE A 23 5.02 -2.30 14.90
C PHE A 23 4.39 -2.84 13.61
N TYR A 24 3.06 -2.89 13.53
CA TYR A 24 2.37 -3.39 12.35
C TYR A 24 2.20 -2.30 11.29
N THR A 25 2.67 -2.58 10.08
CA THR A 25 2.71 -1.64 8.95
C THR A 25 1.34 -1.24 8.40
N LEU A 26 0.30 -2.03 8.69
CA LEU A 26 -1.07 -1.77 8.24
C LEU A 26 -1.74 -0.61 9.00
N PHE A 27 -1.27 -0.27 10.21
CA PHE A 27 -1.84 0.85 10.96
C PHE A 27 -1.34 2.17 10.40
N ASN A 28 -2.26 2.92 9.77
CA ASN A 28 -1.96 4.25 9.26
C ASN A 28 -1.88 5.25 10.41
N GLN A 29 -0.69 5.81 10.64
CA GLN A 29 -0.44 6.83 11.66
C GLN A 29 -0.59 8.27 11.13
N LYS A 30 -0.67 8.42 9.81
CA LYS A 30 -0.93 9.68 9.10
C LYS A 30 -2.14 9.50 8.19
N PRO A 31 -2.85 10.57 7.82
CA PRO A 31 -3.88 10.50 6.80
C PRO A 31 -3.33 9.87 5.52
N VAL A 32 -4.13 9.01 4.92
CA VAL A 32 -3.84 8.32 3.66
C VAL A 32 -4.95 8.63 2.68
N GLY A 33 -4.67 8.45 1.40
CA GLY A 33 -5.64 8.61 0.35
C GLY A 33 -6.77 7.60 0.47
N LYS A 34 -7.85 7.86 -0.25
CA LYS A 34 -9.03 6.98 -0.34
C LYS A 34 -8.66 5.53 -0.70
N HIS A 35 -7.67 5.37 -1.57
CA HIS A 35 -7.15 4.08 -2.04
C HIS A 35 -5.66 3.94 -1.69
N GLN A 36 -5.26 2.75 -1.24
CA GLN A 36 -3.86 2.41 -0.99
C GLN A 36 -3.37 1.38 -2.00
N LEU A 37 -2.32 1.72 -2.74
CA LEU A 37 -1.64 0.83 -3.68
C LEU A 37 -0.37 0.30 -3.03
N TRP A 38 -0.27 -1.01 -2.90
CA TRP A 38 0.84 -1.71 -2.28
C TRP A 38 1.55 -2.59 -3.31
N VAL A 39 2.63 -2.07 -3.90
CA VAL A 39 3.42 -2.79 -4.90
C VAL A 39 4.38 -3.75 -4.21
N CYS A 40 4.30 -5.04 -4.51
CA CYS A 40 5.20 -6.05 -3.95
C CYS A 40 6.62 -5.87 -4.49
N ARG A 41 7.62 -5.76 -3.61
CA ARG A 41 9.03 -5.55 -3.99
C ARG A 41 9.96 -6.76 -3.73
N THR A 42 9.43 -7.88 -3.26
CA THR A 42 10.27 -9.04 -2.91
C THR A 42 10.67 -9.86 -4.14
N LEU A 43 11.64 -10.77 -3.94
CA LEU A 43 12.43 -11.40 -4.99
C LEU A 43 11.61 -11.91 -6.21
N PRO A 44 10.50 -12.67 -6.08
CA PRO A 44 9.78 -13.15 -7.26
C PRO A 44 9.18 -12.01 -8.10
N CYS A 45 8.62 -10.98 -7.44
CA CYS A 45 8.08 -9.81 -8.12
C CYS A 45 9.19 -8.93 -8.72
N ALA A 46 10.30 -8.76 -8.00
CA ALA A 46 11.46 -8.02 -8.49
C ALA A 46 12.04 -8.66 -9.77
N LEU A 47 12.24 -9.99 -9.78
CA LEU A 47 12.70 -10.74 -10.96
C LEU A 47 11.73 -10.65 -12.14
N ARG A 48 10.44 -10.41 -11.87
CA ARG A 48 9.39 -10.24 -12.89
C ARG A 48 9.13 -8.78 -13.27
N GLY A 49 9.97 -7.84 -12.81
CA GLY A 49 9.93 -6.44 -13.24
C GLY A 49 9.07 -5.51 -12.37
N ALA A 50 8.79 -5.87 -11.11
CA ALA A 50 8.01 -5.01 -10.22
C ALA A 50 8.62 -3.62 -9.98
N ASP A 51 9.95 -3.45 -10.10
CA ASP A 51 10.59 -2.14 -10.04
C ASP A 51 10.14 -1.21 -11.19
N GLY A 52 9.91 -1.79 -12.37
CA GLY A 52 9.36 -1.07 -13.53
C GLY A 52 7.91 -0.66 -13.28
N ILE A 53 7.12 -1.54 -12.67
CA ILE A 53 5.73 -1.25 -12.27
C ILE A 53 5.69 -0.12 -11.25
N LEU A 54 6.54 -0.15 -10.21
CA LEU A 54 6.59 0.91 -9.20
C LEU A 54 6.95 2.26 -9.84
N LYS A 55 8.01 2.32 -10.65
CA LYS A 55 8.41 3.55 -11.36
C LYS A 55 7.32 4.08 -12.30
N HIS A 56 6.59 3.18 -12.94
CA HIS A 56 5.45 3.55 -13.79
C HIS A 56 4.33 4.17 -12.97
N CYS A 57 3.96 3.58 -11.82
CA CYS A 57 3.01 4.17 -10.87
C CYS A 57 3.46 5.56 -10.40
N GLU A 58 4.72 5.71 -9.97
CA GLU A 58 5.27 6.99 -9.53
C GLU A 58 5.16 8.07 -10.61
N LYS A 59 5.53 7.73 -11.85
CA LYS A 59 5.43 8.63 -13.00
C LYS A 59 3.99 9.04 -13.30
N LYS A 60 3.04 8.10 -13.25
CA LYS A 60 1.62 8.35 -13.59
C LYS A 60 0.89 9.13 -12.50
N LEU A 61 1.27 8.92 -11.25
CA LEU A 61 0.68 9.60 -10.09
C LEU A 61 1.38 10.92 -9.76
N GLY A 62 2.61 11.12 -10.22
CA GLY A 62 3.41 12.31 -9.92
C GLY A 62 3.88 12.38 -8.47
N ILE A 63 4.05 11.22 -7.83
CA ILE A 63 4.45 11.07 -6.42
C ILE A 63 5.45 9.92 -6.28
N HIS A 64 6.13 9.83 -5.14
CA HIS A 64 6.99 8.70 -4.80
C HIS A 64 6.31 7.69 -3.86
N ALA A 65 6.87 6.48 -3.79
CA ALA A 65 6.43 5.50 -2.82
C ALA A 65 6.51 6.03 -1.37
N GLY A 66 5.39 5.96 -0.65
CA GLY A 66 5.20 6.51 0.69
C GLY A 66 4.38 7.80 0.70
N GLU A 67 4.11 8.39 -0.46
CA GLU A 67 3.37 9.65 -0.59
C GLU A 67 1.91 9.43 -1.01
N THR A 68 1.14 10.51 -0.94
CA THR A 68 -0.28 10.54 -1.35
C THR A 68 -0.46 11.64 -2.39
N THR A 69 -1.29 11.36 -3.41
CA THR A 69 -1.61 12.33 -4.46
C THR A 69 -2.24 13.60 -3.89
N ALA A 70 -2.04 14.73 -4.58
CA ALA A 70 -2.52 16.04 -4.12
C ALA A 70 -4.05 16.14 -3.99
N ASP A 71 -4.79 15.33 -4.74
CA ASP A 71 -6.25 15.21 -4.65
C ASP A 71 -6.72 14.30 -3.49
N GLY A 72 -5.78 13.71 -2.72
CA GLY A 72 -6.07 12.83 -1.61
C GLY A 72 -6.70 11.49 -2.00
N LYS A 73 -6.68 11.10 -3.28
CA LYS A 73 -7.30 9.86 -3.73
C LYS A 73 -6.42 8.63 -3.53
N ILE A 74 -5.12 8.73 -3.80
CA ILE A 74 -4.24 7.55 -3.89
C ILE A 74 -3.00 7.73 -3.01
N THR A 75 -2.73 6.76 -2.13
CA THR A 75 -1.42 6.59 -1.49
C THR A 75 -0.66 5.45 -2.16
N LEU A 76 0.52 5.73 -2.69
CA LEU A 76 1.41 4.71 -3.26
C LEU A 76 2.34 4.18 -2.18
N ARG A 77 2.49 2.87 -2.06
CA ARG A 77 3.37 2.21 -1.10
C ARG A 77 4.07 1.01 -1.73
N THR A 78 5.19 0.64 -1.11
CA THR A 78 5.78 -0.68 -1.32
C THR A 78 5.33 -1.62 -0.22
N ALA A 79 5.07 -2.87 -0.61
CA ALA A 79 4.86 -3.97 0.29
C ALA A 79 6.02 -4.95 0.18
N GLU A 80 6.26 -5.66 1.27
CA GLU A 80 7.02 -6.91 1.22
C GLU A 80 6.18 -8.01 0.52
N CYS A 81 6.45 -9.28 0.81
CA CYS A 81 5.77 -10.38 0.13
C CYS A 81 4.26 -10.37 0.39
N LEU A 82 3.47 -10.29 -0.68
CA LEU A 82 2.00 -10.42 -0.66
C LEU A 82 1.51 -11.83 -1.01
N ALA A 83 2.42 -12.81 -1.03
CA ALA A 83 2.15 -14.23 -1.20
C ALA A 83 1.47 -14.66 -2.52
N SER A 84 1.50 -13.84 -3.57
CA SER A 84 1.06 -14.23 -4.92
C SER A 84 2.21 -14.37 -5.91
N CYS A 85 3.20 -15.19 -5.53
CA CYS A 85 4.43 -15.36 -6.31
C CYS A 85 4.19 -16.01 -7.68
N GLY A 86 3.17 -16.87 -7.81
CA GLY A 86 2.82 -17.56 -9.05
C GLY A 86 2.25 -16.64 -10.14
N THR A 87 1.84 -15.43 -9.77
CA THR A 87 1.21 -14.44 -10.67
C THR A 87 1.95 -13.10 -10.64
N ALA A 88 3.24 -13.13 -10.29
CA ALA A 88 4.10 -11.96 -10.26
C ALA A 88 4.33 -11.33 -11.66
N PRO A 89 4.48 -9.98 -11.76
CA PRO A 89 4.44 -9.02 -10.66
C PRO A 89 3.01 -8.67 -10.25
N MET A 90 2.80 -8.38 -8.96
CA MET A 90 1.48 -8.10 -8.40
C MET A 90 1.51 -6.92 -7.44
N MET A 91 0.36 -6.31 -7.22
CA MET A 91 0.14 -5.30 -6.20
C MET A 91 -1.23 -5.50 -5.56
N GLN A 92 -1.38 -5.01 -4.33
CA GLN A 92 -2.67 -4.96 -3.66
C GLN A 92 -3.23 -3.53 -3.76
N VAL A 93 -4.51 -3.41 -4.12
CA VAL A 93 -5.26 -2.16 -4.03
C VAL A 93 -6.31 -2.34 -2.94
N ASP A 94 -6.15 -1.61 -1.85
CA ASP A 94 -6.93 -1.77 -0.63
C ASP A 94 -6.92 -3.22 -0.12
N LYS A 95 -7.92 -4.02 -0.48
CA LYS A 95 -8.03 -5.44 -0.10
C LYS A 95 -7.85 -6.39 -1.28
N ASP A 96 -7.89 -5.89 -2.50
CA ASP A 96 -7.95 -6.70 -3.71
C ASP A 96 -6.56 -6.88 -4.34
N TYR A 97 -6.30 -8.10 -4.82
CA TYR A 97 -5.05 -8.42 -5.50
C TYR A 97 -5.18 -8.15 -6.99
N HIS A 98 -4.20 -7.45 -7.53
CA HIS A 98 -4.02 -7.20 -8.95
C HIS A 98 -2.75 -7.85 -9.42
N GLU A 99 -2.91 -8.88 -10.23
CA GLU A 99 -1.88 -9.87 -10.55
C GLU A 99 -1.52 -9.84 -12.03
N ASN A 100 -0.35 -10.41 -12.38
CA ASN A 100 0.22 -10.41 -13.72
C ASN A 100 0.22 -8.98 -14.31
N LEU A 101 0.76 -8.03 -13.55
CA LEU A 101 0.75 -6.63 -13.90
C LEU A 101 1.63 -6.34 -15.11
N THR A 102 1.12 -5.46 -15.97
CA THR A 102 1.87 -4.76 -17.02
C THR A 102 1.60 -3.26 -16.86
N PRO A 103 2.44 -2.38 -17.44
CA PRO A 103 2.18 -0.94 -17.42
C PRO A 103 0.77 -0.55 -17.91
N GLU A 104 0.25 -1.26 -18.91
CA GLU A 104 -1.09 -1.03 -19.48
C GLU A 104 -2.19 -1.38 -18.48
N ARG A 105 -2.08 -2.54 -17.81
CA ARG A 105 -3.05 -2.94 -16.77
C ARG A 105 -3.01 -2.01 -15.57
N VAL A 106 -1.83 -1.46 -15.25
CA VAL A 106 -1.69 -0.43 -14.22
C VAL A 106 -2.40 0.85 -14.65
N ASP A 107 -2.21 1.30 -15.89
CA ASP A 107 -2.91 2.49 -16.41
C ASP A 107 -4.43 2.34 -16.33
N GLU A 108 -4.97 1.20 -16.80
CA GLU A 108 -6.41 0.90 -16.70
C GLU A 108 -6.92 0.93 -15.25
N LEU A 109 -6.12 0.43 -14.30
CA LEU A 109 -6.50 0.42 -12.91
C LEU A 109 -6.47 1.84 -12.31
N LEU A 110 -5.45 2.62 -12.61
CA LEU A 110 -5.33 4.00 -12.11
C LEU A 110 -6.48 4.89 -12.61
N GLU A 111 -6.90 4.71 -13.86
CA GLU A 111 -8.08 5.42 -14.40
C GLU A 111 -9.36 5.04 -13.64
N LYS A 112 -9.57 3.75 -13.33
CA LYS A 112 -10.73 3.29 -12.55
C LYS A 112 -10.75 3.85 -11.12
N LEU A 113 -9.59 4.04 -10.50
CA LEU A 113 -9.48 4.59 -9.15
C LEU A 113 -9.60 6.12 -9.10
N ARG A 114 -9.41 6.80 -10.24
CA ARG A 114 -9.56 8.25 -10.37
C ARG A 114 -11.00 8.68 -10.68
N ALA A 115 -11.77 7.84 -11.39
CA ALA A 115 -13.19 8.05 -11.65
C ALA A 115 -14.01 8.15 -10.35
#